data_AF-A0A7J6YE94-F1
#
_entry.id   AF-A0A7J6YE94-F1
#
_cell.length_a   1.000
_cell.length_b   1.000
_cell.length_c   1.000
_cell.angle_alpha   90.00
_cell.angle_beta   90.00
_cell.angle_gamma   90.00
#
_symmetry.space_group_name_H-M   'P 1'
#
loop_
_entity.id
_entity.type
_entity.pdbx_description
1 polymer ?
#
loop_
_entity_poly.entity_id
_entity_poly.type
_entity_poly.pdbx_seq_one_letter_code
_entity_poly.pdbx_strand_id
1 'polypeptide(L)'
;MTGRKGMGENRSVALPLPPRIDPSEEHYPFCIVWTPIPVLSWIFPFIGHVGICDSVGRIHDFEGPYHIGVDKMLFGNPAKYWNISRMYVPTFYCSQGENPRTTEETCRREVEEYDAAVERVTKHFRKTQLYNLFTNNCHSYVACVLRDHPLTAAGSFSVFQVAWGLLIHGRYVSAGRFFRAHFPFFLLVVAVVLFCATLT
;
A
#
# COMPACT_ATOMS: atom_id res chain seq x y z
N MET A 1 28.19 13.83 53.63
CA MET A 1 28.90 12.94 52.68
C MET A 1 28.68 11.53 53.21
N THR A 2 28.07 10.57 52.55
CA THR A 2 28.10 10.18 51.13
C THR A 2 26.79 9.45 50.77
N GLY A 3 26.29 9.71 49.57
CA GLY A 3 25.08 9.10 49.03
C GLY A 3 25.31 7.69 48.49
N ARG A 4 24.26 6.86 48.51
CA ARG A 4 24.19 5.63 47.73
C ARG A 4 23.29 5.87 46.53
N LYS A 5 23.94 5.99 45.38
CA LYS A 5 23.39 6.09 44.03
C LYS A 5 22.48 4.88 43.78
N GLY A 6 21.20 5.12 43.52
CA GLY A 6 20.32 4.11 42.94
C GLY A 6 20.80 3.77 41.54
N MET A 7 21.11 2.49 41.32
CA MET A 7 21.45 1.93 40.02
C MET A 7 20.19 1.97 39.16
N GLY A 8 20.10 2.92 38.23
CA GLY A 8 19.06 2.94 37.22
C GLY A 8 19.22 1.73 36.31
N GLU A 9 18.20 0.87 36.25
CA GLU A 9 18.06 -0.17 35.25
C GLU A 9 18.20 0.45 33.85
N ASN A 10 19.27 0.09 33.16
CA ASN A 10 19.47 0.45 31.77
C ASN A 10 18.56 -0.45 30.92
N ARG A 11 17.25 -0.14 30.87
CA ARG A 11 16.34 -0.73 29.89
C ARG A 11 16.78 -0.23 28.52
N SER A 12 17.43 -1.08 27.74
CA SER A 12 17.60 -0.88 26.31
C SER A 12 16.20 -0.77 25.70
N VAL A 13 15.73 0.45 25.47
CA VAL A 13 14.45 0.70 24.82
C VAL A 13 14.62 0.22 23.37
N ALA A 14 14.05 -0.94 23.06
CA ALA A 14 14.03 -1.48 21.71
C ALA A 14 13.22 -0.51 20.84
N LEU A 15 13.79 -0.12 19.69
CA LEU A 15 13.05 0.72 18.75
C LEU A 15 11.80 -0.01 18.25
N PRO A 16 10.72 0.73 17.95
CA PRO A 16 9.59 0.16 17.25
C PRO A 16 10.07 -0.40 15.91
N LEU A 17 9.88 -1.70 15.71
CA LEU A 17 10.16 -2.37 14.44
C LEU A 17 9.01 -2.13 13.46
N PRO A 18 9.28 -2.15 12.15
CA PRO A 18 8.20 -2.08 11.15
C PRO A 18 7.22 -3.25 11.39
N PRO A 19 5.90 -3.00 11.38
CA PRO A 19 4.92 -4.05 11.56
C PRO A 19 5.08 -5.19 10.54
N ARG A 20 4.85 -6.42 11.00
CA ARG A 20 4.99 -7.61 10.15
C ARG A 20 3.83 -7.66 9.15
N ILE A 21 4.17 -7.80 7.88
CA ILE A 21 3.21 -8.15 6.84
C ILE A 21 2.84 -9.63 7.01
N ASP A 22 1.54 -9.90 7.11
CA ASP A 22 1.00 -11.25 7.25
C ASP A 22 -0.03 -11.55 6.15
N PRO A 23 0.40 -12.15 5.03
CA PRO A 23 -0.48 -12.39 3.91
C PRO A 23 -1.56 -13.47 4.12
N SER A 24 -1.48 -14.30 5.18
CA SER A 24 -2.55 -15.26 5.47
C SER A 24 -3.79 -14.59 6.05
N GLU A 25 -3.58 -13.49 6.78
CA GLU A 25 -4.64 -12.67 7.39
C GLU A 25 -4.99 -11.44 6.56
N GLU A 26 -4.48 -11.33 5.32
CA GLU A 26 -4.59 -10.14 4.46
C GLU A 26 -4.11 -8.84 5.14
N HIS A 27 -3.12 -8.96 6.03
CA HIS A 27 -2.64 -7.86 6.86
C HIS A 27 -1.37 -7.24 6.25
N TYR A 28 -1.50 -6.04 5.67
CA TYR A 28 -0.45 -5.39 4.88
C TYR A 28 -0.11 -3.97 5.35
N PRO A 29 0.38 -3.78 6.58
CA PRO A 29 0.66 -2.44 7.12
C PRO A 29 1.61 -1.64 6.23
N PHE A 30 1.28 -0.36 6.00
CA PHE A 30 2.03 0.55 5.13
C PHE A 30 2.30 -0.01 3.72
N CYS A 31 1.31 -0.69 3.13
CA CYS A 31 1.42 -1.22 1.78
C CYS A 31 0.40 -0.61 0.81
N ILE A 32 0.80 -0.54 -0.45
CA ILE A 32 -0.15 -0.41 -1.57
C ILE A 32 -0.44 -1.82 -2.07
N VAL A 33 -1.71 -2.17 -2.17
CA VAL A 33 -2.16 -3.49 -2.62
C VAL A 33 -2.78 -3.40 -4.00
N TRP A 34 -2.73 -4.51 -4.75
CA TRP A 34 -3.28 -4.60 -6.10
C TRP A 34 -4.01 -5.93 -6.31
N THR A 35 -5.15 -5.87 -6.99
CA THR A 35 -5.98 -7.02 -7.35
C THR A 35 -6.44 -6.91 -8.81
N PRO A 36 -6.53 -8.01 -9.58
CA PRO A 36 -6.96 -7.95 -10.98
C PRO A 36 -8.44 -7.56 -11.11
N ILE A 37 -8.75 -6.67 -12.06
CA ILE A 37 -10.12 -6.33 -12.45
C ILE A 37 -10.61 -7.38 -13.47
N PRO A 38 -11.74 -8.07 -13.24
CA PRO A 38 -12.29 -9.03 -14.18
C PRO A 38 -12.43 -8.46 -15.60
N VAL A 39 -12.14 -9.27 -16.62
CA VAL A 39 -12.12 -8.89 -18.04
C VAL A 39 -11.00 -7.90 -18.40
N LEU A 40 -10.88 -6.77 -17.70
CA LEU A 40 -9.89 -5.74 -18.00
C LEU A 40 -8.45 -6.26 -17.83
N SER A 41 -8.16 -6.89 -16.69
CA SER A 41 -6.83 -7.48 -16.43
C SER A 41 -6.56 -8.71 -17.30
N TRP A 42 -7.57 -9.31 -17.91
CA TRP A 42 -7.37 -10.44 -18.83
C TRP A 42 -6.81 -9.97 -20.17
N ILE A 43 -7.07 -8.71 -20.54
CA ILE A 43 -6.54 -8.09 -21.76
C ILE A 43 -5.24 -7.34 -21.43
N PHE A 44 -5.20 -6.64 -20.29
CA PHE A 44 -4.05 -5.86 -19.84
C PHE A 44 -3.59 -6.34 -18.45
N PRO A 45 -2.69 -7.34 -18.36
CA PRO A 45 -2.40 -8.09 -17.12
C PRO A 45 -1.78 -7.25 -15.99
N PHE A 46 -1.28 -6.06 -16.29
CA PHE A 46 -0.70 -5.15 -15.30
C PHE A 46 -1.69 -4.06 -14.83
N ILE A 47 -2.82 -3.89 -15.51
CA ILE A 47 -3.89 -2.98 -15.09
C ILE A 47 -4.75 -3.73 -14.09
N GLY A 48 -5.07 -3.11 -12.96
CA GLY A 48 -5.97 -3.67 -11.97
C GLY A 48 -6.40 -2.60 -10.98
N HIS A 49 -7.01 -3.05 -9.88
CA HIS A 49 -7.54 -2.19 -8.84
C HIS A 49 -6.56 -2.09 -7.68
N VAL A 50 -6.45 -0.90 -7.10
CA VAL A 50 -5.45 -0.62 -6.06
C VAL A 50 -6.09 -0.11 -4.78
N GLY A 51 -5.45 -0.43 -3.66
CA GLY A 51 -5.79 0.10 -2.34
C GLY A 51 -4.53 0.50 -1.59
N ILE A 52 -4.68 1.30 -0.54
CA ILE A 52 -3.60 1.66 0.38
C ILE A 52 -3.97 1.19 1.79
N CYS A 53 -2.97 0.71 2.52
CA CYS A 53 -3.18 0.14 3.85
C CYS A 53 -2.66 1.08 4.93
N ASP A 54 -3.42 1.23 6.02
CA ASP A 54 -3.00 2.00 7.19
C ASP A 54 -1.91 1.27 8.01
N SER A 55 -1.48 1.87 9.13
CA SER A 55 -0.44 1.30 10.00
C SER A 55 -0.83 -0.04 10.64
N VAL A 56 -2.15 -0.31 10.74
CA VAL A 56 -2.74 -1.55 11.27
C VAL A 56 -3.05 -2.53 10.13
N GLY A 57 -2.66 -2.22 8.90
CA GLY A 57 -2.82 -3.11 7.76
C GLY A 57 -4.23 -3.23 7.21
N ARG A 58 -5.18 -2.35 7.59
CA ARG A 58 -6.50 -2.31 6.96
C ARG A 58 -6.40 -1.69 5.59
N ILE A 59 -7.03 -2.31 4.61
CA ILE A 59 -7.03 -1.86 3.21
C ILE A 59 -8.10 -0.80 3.03
N HIS A 60 -7.77 0.32 2.38
CA HIS A 60 -8.71 1.35 1.95
C HIS A 60 -8.61 1.53 0.42
N ASP A 61 -9.73 1.42 -0.29
CA ASP A 61 -9.77 1.54 -1.75
C ASP A 61 -11.01 2.31 -2.24
N PHE A 62 -10.86 3.04 -3.35
CA PHE A 62 -11.95 3.82 -3.93
C PHE A 62 -12.74 2.97 -4.92
N GLU A 63 -13.89 2.49 -4.47
CA GLU A 63 -14.68 1.46 -5.17
C GLU A 63 -15.81 2.06 -6.02
N GLY A 64 -16.19 3.31 -5.75
CA GLY A 64 -17.30 3.97 -6.45
C GLY A 64 -17.56 5.37 -5.91
N PRO A 65 -18.49 6.14 -6.51
CA PRO A 65 -18.76 7.51 -6.12
C PRO A 65 -19.04 7.63 -4.62
N TYR A 66 -18.33 8.53 -3.94
CA TYR A 66 -18.46 8.76 -2.50
C TYR A 66 -18.23 7.52 -1.61
N HIS A 67 -17.62 6.46 -2.14
CA HIS A 67 -17.47 5.18 -1.45
C HIS A 67 -16.01 4.72 -1.39
N ILE A 68 -15.46 4.67 -0.18
CA ILE A 68 -14.17 4.04 0.12
C ILE A 68 -14.44 2.72 0.85
N GLY A 69 -14.08 1.60 0.23
CA GLY A 69 -14.09 0.27 0.83
C GLY A 69 -13.05 0.15 1.93
N VAL A 70 -13.32 -0.71 2.92
CA VAL A 70 -12.40 -0.98 4.04
C VAL A 70 -12.26 -2.49 4.22
N ASP A 71 -11.04 -2.94 4.47
CA ASP A 71 -10.59 -4.33 4.67
C ASP A 71 -10.68 -5.23 3.43
N LYS A 72 -11.81 -5.24 2.73
CA LYS A 72 -12.02 -6.06 1.54
C LYS A 72 -11.99 -5.22 0.28
N MET A 73 -11.09 -5.55 -0.63
CA MET A 73 -11.03 -4.89 -1.94
C MET A 73 -12.20 -5.30 -2.84
N LEU A 74 -12.65 -4.37 -3.68
CA LEU A 74 -13.78 -4.54 -4.60
C LEU A 74 -13.73 -5.81 -5.46
N PHE A 75 -12.55 -6.20 -5.95
CA PHE A 75 -12.38 -7.35 -6.85
C PHE A 75 -11.73 -8.57 -6.19
N GLY A 76 -11.76 -8.61 -4.85
CA GLY A 76 -11.22 -9.71 -4.04
C GLY A 76 -9.78 -9.47 -3.58
N ASN A 77 -9.28 -10.42 -2.77
CA ASN A 77 -8.05 -10.26 -2.00
C ASN A 77 -6.83 -9.85 -2.85
N PRO A 78 -5.89 -9.05 -2.29
CA PRO A 78 -4.70 -8.60 -2.98
C PRO A 78 -3.91 -9.72 -3.67
N ALA A 79 -3.59 -9.59 -4.95
CA ALA A 79 -2.65 -10.47 -5.63
C ALA A 79 -1.20 -10.00 -5.43
N LYS A 80 -0.99 -8.68 -5.33
CA LYS A 80 0.32 -8.05 -5.08
C LYS A 80 0.24 -7.04 -3.94
N TYR A 81 1.38 -6.80 -3.30
CA TYR A 81 1.57 -5.71 -2.35
C TYR A 81 2.94 -5.03 -2.58
N TRP A 82 3.00 -3.73 -2.31
CA TRP A 82 4.21 -2.93 -2.34
C TRP A 82 4.36 -2.22 -0.99
N ASN A 83 5.39 -2.60 -0.23
CA ASN A 83 5.70 -2.00 1.06
C ASN A 83 6.33 -0.61 0.87
N ILE A 84 5.65 0.42 1.39
CA ILE A 84 6.06 1.83 1.34
C ILE A 84 6.51 2.38 2.70
N SER A 85 6.55 1.57 3.77
CA SER A 85 6.94 1.99 5.13
C SER A 85 8.28 2.74 5.17
N ARG A 86 9.28 2.33 4.38
CA ARG A 86 10.59 3.02 4.32
C ARG A 86 10.48 4.49 3.88
N MET A 87 9.46 4.82 3.09
CA MET A 87 9.24 6.17 2.58
C MET A 87 8.49 7.06 3.57
N TYR A 88 7.55 6.49 4.33
CA TYR A 88 6.64 7.25 5.20
C TYR A 88 7.01 7.19 6.68
N VAL A 89 7.69 6.12 7.09
CA VAL A 89 8.19 5.90 8.46
C VAL A 89 9.66 5.47 8.38
N PRO A 90 10.57 6.35 7.89
CA PRO A 90 11.98 6.02 7.73
C PRO A 90 12.64 5.64 9.07
N THR A 91 12.10 6.12 10.20
CA THR A 91 12.62 5.83 11.53
C THR A 91 12.62 4.34 11.88
N PHE A 92 11.76 3.52 11.26
CA PHE A 92 11.81 2.06 11.37
C PHE A 92 13.14 1.44 10.93
N TYR A 93 13.93 2.16 10.13
CA TYR A 93 15.13 1.65 9.48
C TYR A 93 16.41 2.41 9.84
N CYS A 94 16.34 3.40 10.74
CA CYS A 94 17.50 4.15 11.18
C CYS A 94 18.35 3.32 12.16
N SER A 95 19.68 3.32 11.98
CA SER A 95 20.59 2.72 12.96
C SER A 95 20.69 3.58 14.22
N GLN A 96 20.82 2.95 15.38
CA GLN A 96 20.94 3.63 16.67
C GLN A 96 22.16 4.58 16.68
N GLY A 97 21.89 5.87 16.55
CA GLY A 97 22.88 6.95 16.70
C GLY A 97 22.33 8.16 17.47
N GLU A 98 21.02 8.21 17.72
CA GLU A 98 20.32 9.31 18.38
C GLU A 98 19.65 8.83 19.69
N ASN A 99 19.19 9.75 20.55
CA ASN A 99 18.57 9.41 21.83
C ASN A 99 17.34 8.49 21.63
N PRO A 100 17.29 7.28 22.23
CA PRO A 100 16.20 6.32 21.99
C PRO A 100 14.80 6.87 22.26
N ARG A 101 14.64 7.78 23.23
CA ARG A 101 13.34 8.41 23.52
C ARG A 101 12.87 9.32 22.40
N THR A 102 13.78 10.11 21.82
CA THR A 102 13.44 11.01 20.71
C THR A 102 13.18 10.24 19.43
N THR A 103 13.86 9.10 19.24
CA THR A 103 13.60 8.20 18.10
C THR A 103 12.23 7.53 18.19
N GLU A 104 11.82 7.04 19.37
CA GLU A 104 10.50 6.44 19.55
C GLU A 104 9.36 7.46 19.32
N GLU A 105 9.50 8.67 19.88
CA GLU A 105 8.53 9.75 19.69
C GLU A 105 8.43 10.19 18.22
N THR A 106 9.58 10.26 17.53
CA THR A 106 9.59 10.56 16.09
C THR A 106 8.90 9.47 15.28
N CYS A 107 9.21 8.19 15.55
CA CYS A 107 8.55 7.08 14.87
C CYS A 107 7.03 7.10 15.09
N ARG A 108 6.59 7.35 16.33
CA ARG A 108 5.16 7.44 16.66
C ARG A 108 4.49 8.55 15.85
N ARG A 109 5.10 9.72 15.78
CA ARG A 109 4.60 10.85 15.01
C ARG A 109 4.50 10.51 13.51
N GLU A 110 5.52 9.87 12.93
CA GLU A 110 5.49 9.44 11.52
C GLU A 110 4.33 8.49 11.22
N VAL A 111 4.08 7.52 12.11
CA VAL A 111 2.95 6.59 11.99
C VAL A 111 1.61 7.33 12.10
N GLU A 112 1.46 8.19 13.10
CA GLU A 112 0.24 8.99 13.32
C GLU A 112 -0.04 9.93 12.13
N GLU A 113 0.98 10.57 11.56
CA GLU A 113 0.86 11.44 10.39
C GLU A 113 0.42 10.67 9.15
N TYR A 114 0.96 9.46 8.93
CA TYR A 114 0.56 8.56 7.85
C TYR A 114 -0.91 8.15 7.96
N ASP A 115 -1.34 7.67 9.12
CA ASP A 115 -2.73 7.25 9.33
C ASP A 115 -3.70 8.43 9.22
N ALA A 116 -3.31 9.59 9.75
CA ALA A 116 -4.13 10.79 9.63
C ALA A 116 -4.28 11.24 8.16
N ALA A 117 -3.27 11.03 7.31
CA ALA A 117 -3.37 11.29 5.87
C ALA A 117 -4.36 10.34 5.18
N VAL A 118 -4.30 9.04 5.49
CA VAL A 118 -5.27 8.04 5.00
C VAL A 118 -6.69 8.45 5.40
N GLU A 119 -6.91 8.80 6.67
CA GLU A 119 -8.22 9.19 7.19
C GLU A 119 -8.76 10.48 6.54
N ARG A 120 -7.94 11.54 6.46
CA ARG A 120 -8.34 12.81 5.86
C ARG A 120 -8.79 12.65 4.42
N VAL A 121 -7.98 11.94 3.61
CA VAL A 121 -8.29 11.71 2.20
C VAL A 121 -9.49 10.77 2.06
N THR A 122 -9.61 9.73 2.90
CA THR A 122 -10.81 8.86 2.95
C THR A 122 -12.08 9.70 3.16
N LYS A 123 -12.06 10.58 4.17
CA LYS A 123 -13.19 11.45 4.51
C LYS A 123 -13.50 12.44 3.38
N HIS A 124 -12.48 12.95 2.71
CA HIS A 124 -12.66 13.81 1.55
C HIS A 124 -13.34 13.05 0.40
N PHE A 125 -12.81 11.88 0.02
CA PHE A 125 -13.35 11.08 -1.08
C PHE A 125 -14.79 10.63 -0.83
N ARG A 126 -15.10 10.19 0.40
CA ARG A 126 -16.47 9.84 0.81
C ARG A 126 -17.48 10.98 0.73
N LYS A 127 -17.03 12.24 0.70
CA LYS A 127 -17.92 13.41 0.72
C LYS A 127 -18.05 14.11 -0.63
N THR A 128 -16.98 14.14 -1.42
CA THR A 128 -16.88 15.06 -2.55
C THR A 128 -16.50 14.41 -3.86
N GLN A 129 -15.95 13.19 -3.86
CA GLN A 129 -15.34 12.61 -5.04
C GLN A 129 -16.27 11.65 -5.79
N LEU A 130 -16.48 11.94 -7.07
CA LEU A 130 -17.15 11.07 -8.02
C LEU A 130 -16.13 10.10 -8.65
N TYR A 131 -16.50 8.83 -8.75
CA TYR A 131 -15.65 7.83 -9.38
C TYR A 131 -15.76 7.88 -10.90
N ASN A 132 -14.60 7.88 -11.56
CA ASN A 132 -14.48 7.67 -13.00
C ASN A 132 -13.24 6.81 -13.27
N LEU A 133 -13.42 5.73 -14.02
CA LEU A 133 -12.37 4.75 -14.31
C LEU A 133 -11.09 5.37 -14.89
N PHE A 134 -11.20 6.42 -15.71
CA PHE A 134 -10.06 7.00 -16.43
C PHE A 134 -9.47 8.25 -15.78
N THR A 135 -10.28 9.03 -15.06
CA THR A 135 -9.87 10.36 -14.57
C THR A 135 -9.83 10.48 -13.05
N ASN A 136 -10.69 9.77 -12.32
CA ASN A 136 -10.74 9.81 -10.86
C ASN A 136 -11.08 8.43 -10.28
N ASN A 137 -10.05 7.60 -10.11
CA ASN A 137 -10.19 6.19 -9.78
C ASN A 137 -9.40 5.84 -8.51
N CYS A 138 -9.27 4.54 -8.25
CA CYS A 138 -8.50 4.00 -7.13
C CYS A 138 -7.04 4.46 -7.09
N HIS A 139 -6.38 4.63 -8.23
CA HIS A 139 -5.03 5.19 -8.26
C HIS A 139 -5.01 6.68 -7.91
N SER A 140 -6.03 7.45 -8.30
CA SER A 140 -6.16 8.86 -7.93
C SER A 140 -6.30 9.02 -6.42
N TYR A 141 -7.08 8.13 -5.78
CA TYR A 141 -7.22 8.06 -4.33
C TYR A 141 -5.88 7.76 -3.64
N VAL A 142 -5.21 6.67 -4.02
CA VAL A 142 -3.90 6.31 -3.45
C VAL A 142 -2.88 7.42 -3.65
N ALA A 143 -2.78 7.98 -4.86
CA ALA A 143 -1.88 9.10 -5.15
C ALA A 143 -2.19 10.37 -4.32
N CYS A 144 -3.45 10.58 -3.95
CA CYS A 144 -3.85 11.69 -3.07
C CYS A 144 -3.38 11.45 -1.63
N VAL A 145 -3.56 10.22 -1.10
CA VAL A 145 -3.07 9.85 0.25
C VAL A 145 -1.56 10.06 0.34
N LEU A 146 -0.81 9.56 -0.64
CA LEU A 146 0.66 9.66 -0.67
C LEU A 146 1.16 11.13 -0.71
N ARG A 147 0.37 12.03 -1.31
CA ARG A 147 0.66 13.47 -1.34
C ARG A 147 0.26 14.21 -0.05
N ASP A 148 -0.67 13.68 0.73
CA ASP A 148 -1.18 14.33 1.95
C ASP A 148 -0.25 14.13 3.17
N HIS A 149 0.93 13.55 2.96
CA HIS A 149 1.91 13.31 4.01
C HIS A 149 2.99 14.40 4.08
N PRO A 150 3.33 14.92 5.28
CA PRO A 150 4.28 16.05 5.44
C PRO A 150 5.71 15.74 4.97
N LEU A 151 6.16 14.49 5.11
CA LEU A 151 7.50 14.06 4.66
C LEU A 151 7.62 13.93 3.14
N THR A 152 6.50 14.01 2.40
CA THR A 152 6.55 13.97 0.94
C THR A 152 7.05 15.32 0.44
N ALA A 153 8.26 15.36 -0.14
CA ALA A 153 8.74 16.56 -0.82
C ALA A 153 7.66 17.07 -1.79
N ALA A 154 7.35 18.37 -1.72
CA ALA A 154 6.21 18.99 -2.38
C ALA A 154 6.04 18.48 -3.84
N GLY A 155 5.01 17.66 -4.08
CA GLY A 155 4.42 17.45 -5.43
C GLY A 155 4.51 16.08 -6.13
N SER A 156 5.01 14.98 -5.55
CA SER A 156 5.56 13.90 -6.42
C SER A 156 4.86 12.52 -6.46
N PHE A 157 3.58 12.37 -6.12
CA PHE A 157 2.84 11.13 -6.42
C PHE A 157 1.66 11.34 -7.35
N SER A 158 1.81 10.85 -8.57
CA SER A 158 0.79 10.76 -9.63
C SER A 158 0.21 9.34 -9.72
N VAL A 159 -0.94 9.22 -10.38
CA VAL A 159 -1.55 7.94 -10.77
C VAL A 159 -0.54 7.02 -11.49
N PHE A 160 0.26 7.60 -12.38
CA PHE A 160 1.30 6.87 -13.11
C PHE A 160 2.37 6.32 -12.17
N GLN A 161 2.84 7.10 -11.20
CA GLN A 161 3.85 6.63 -10.24
C GLN A 161 3.32 5.53 -9.33
N VAL A 162 2.03 5.54 -8.97
CA VAL A 162 1.41 4.43 -8.24
C VAL A 162 1.41 3.15 -9.09
N ALA A 163 0.97 3.25 -10.35
CA ALA A 163 0.92 2.10 -11.26
C ALA A 163 2.33 1.55 -11.56
N TRP A 164 3.27 2.43 -11.89
CA TRP A 164 4.66 2.08 -12.19
C TRP A 164 5.39 1.53 -10.96
N GLY A 165 5.16 2.12 -9.79
CA GLY A 165 5.70 1.64 -8.53
C GLY A 165 5.19 0.24 -8.18
N LEU A 166 3.90 -0.04 -8.36
CA LEU A 166 3.35 -1.41 -8.21
C LEU A 166 3.94 -2.38 -9.24
N LEU A 167 4.21 -1.93 -10.47
CA LEU A 167 4.81 -2.78 -11.50
C LEU A 167 6.22 -3.23 -11.09
N ILE A 168 7.08 -2.29 -10.66
CA ILE A 168 8.50 -2.54 -10.34
C ILE A 168 8.70 -3.11 -8.94
N HIS A 169 8.04 -2.53 -7.93
CA HIS A 169 8.27 -2.86 -6.52
C HIS A 169 7.21 -3.79 -5.92
N GLY A 170 6.11 -4.03 -6.63
CA GLY A 170 5.06 -4.91 -6.16
C GLY A 170 5.48 -6.37 -6.17
N ARG A 171 5.30 -7.04 -5.04
CA ARG A 171 5.55 -8.46 -4.84
C ARG A 171 4.25 -9.24 -4.88
N TYR A 172 4.21 -10.36 -5.59
CA TYR A 172 3.06 -11.26 -5.49
C TYR A 172 3.00 -11.88 -4.10
N VAL A 173 1.78 -11.97 -3.56
CA VAL A 173 1.55 -12.59 -2.25
C VAL A 173 1.91 -14.08 -2.27
N SER A 174 1.58 -14.78 -3.35
CA SER A 174 1.96 -16.18 -3.55
C SER A 174 1.96 -16.55 -5.04
N ALA A 175 2.59 -17.68 -5.38
CA ALA A 175 2.52 -18.24 -6.73
C ALA A 175 1.07 -18.56 -7.15
N GLY A 176 0.25 -19.04 -6.21
CA GLY A 176 -1.17 -19.29 -6.47
C GLY A 176 -1.94 -18.02 -6.86
N ARG A 177 -1.68 -16.90 -6.16
CA ARG A 177 -2.29 -15.60 -6.51
C ARG A 177 -1.78 -15.04 -7.82
N PHE A 178 -0.50 -15.28 -8.15
CA PHE A 178 0.05 -14.95 -9.48
C PHE A 178 -0.73 -15.68 -10.58
N PHE A 179 -0.84 -17.00 -10.51
CA PHE A 179 -1.54 -17.75 -11.56
C PHE A 179 -3.02 -17.40 -11.60
N ARG A 180 -3.69 -17.25 -10.46
CA ARG A 180 -5.10 -16.82 -10.43
C ARG A 180 -5.32 -15.48 -11.12
N ALA A 181 -4.38 -14.54 -10.97
CA ALA A 181 -4.49 -13.23 -11.60
C ALA A 181 -4.25 -13.26 -13.12
N HIS A 182 -3.29 -14.06 -13.59
CA HIS A 182 -2.80 -14.01 -14.98
C HIS A 182 -3.24 -15.16 -15.88
N PHE A 183 -3.78 -16.24 -15.32
CA PHE A 183 -4.21 -17.40 -16.08
C PHE A 183 -5.22 -17.07 -17.19
N PRO A 184 -6.26 -16.23 -16.96
CA PRO A 184 -7.15 -15.81 -18.04
C PRO A 184 -6.43 -15.08 -19.19
N PHE A 185 -5.43 -14.25 -18.88
CA PHE A 185 -4.61 -13.59 -19.91
C PHE A 185 -3.81 -14.61 -20.72
N PHE A 186 -3.19 -15.61 -20.08
CA PHE A 186 -2.47 -16.65 -20.81
C PHE A 186 -3.39 -17.48 -21.72
N LEU A 187 -4.61 -17.81 -21.26
CA LEU A 187 -5.59 -18.49 -22.10
C LEU A 187 -6.02 -17.64 -23.31
N LEU A 188 -6.23 -16.33 -23.10
CA LEU A 188 -6.56 -15.40 -24.17
C LEU A 188 -5.44 -15.36 -25.23
N VAL A 189 -4.19 -15.25 -24.80
CA VAL A 189 -3.02 -15.22 -25.70
C VAL A 189 -2.94 -16.52 -26.50
N VAL A 190 -3.10 -17.68 -25.86
CA VAL A 190 -3.09 -18.98 -26.56
C VAL A 190 -4.21 -19.06 -27.59
N ALA A 191 -5.44 -18.65 -27.24
CA ALA A 191 -6.57 -18.66 -28.16
C ALA A 191 -6.33 -17.73 -29.38
N VAL A 192 -5.79 -16.54 -29.16
CA VAL A 192 -5.45 -15.59 -30.25
C VAL A 192 -4.37 -16.17 -31.16
N VAL A 193 -3.30 -16.76 -30.59
CA VAL A 193 -2.23 -17.38 -31.38
C VAL A 193 -2.76 -18.54 -32.22
N LEU A 194 -3.59 -19.42 -31.65
CA LEU A 194 -4.20 -20.53 -32.38
C LEU A 194 -5.13 -20.04 -33.49
N PHE A 195 -5.96 -19.04 -33.21
CA PHE A 195 -6.83 -18.43 -34.22
C PHE A 195 -6.01 -17.85 -35.38
N CYS A 196 -4.98 -17.05 -35.09
CA CYS A 196 -4.09 -16.51 -36.11
C CYS A 196 -3.39 -17.62 -36.92
N ALA A 197 -2.98 -18.71 -36.29
CA ALA A 197 -2.36 -19.85 -36.97
C ALA A 197 -3.33 -20.57 -37.92
N THR A 198 -4.63 -20.58 -37.64
CA THR A 198 -5.64 -21.14 -38.58
C THR A 198 -6.00 -20.23 -39.75
N LEU A 199 -5.66 -18.94 -39.66
CA LEU A 199 -5.86 -17.96 -40.73
C LEU A 199 -4.66 -17.82 -41.68
N THR A 200 -3.56 -18.51 -41.38
CA THR A 200 -2.31 -18.51 -42.15
C THR A 200 -2.22 -19.77 -42.99
#